data_AF-A0A3M1PTK0-F1
#
_entry.id   AF-A0A3M1PTK0-F1
#
_cell.length_a   1.000
_cell.length_b   1.000
_cell.length_c   1.000
_cell.angle_alpha   90.00
_cell.angle_beta   90.00
_cell.angle_gamma   90.00
#
_symmetry.space_group_name_H-M   'P 1'
#
loop_
_entity.id
_entity.type
_entity.pdbx_description
1 polymer ?
#
loop_
_entity_poly.entity_id
_entity_poly.type
_entity_poly.pdbx_seq_one_letter_code
_entity_poly.pdbx_strand_id
1 'polypeptide(L)' 'MQTEEIARLQRYLREKFGNPHFRLKRRSTTDDSVEVYLGDEFIGVIYRDEDEGELSYAFQMAILDIDLPQTGS' A
#
# COMPACT_ATOMS: atom_id res chain seq x y z
N MET A 1 -10.35 7.88 -0.37
CA MET A 1 -9.11 8.67 -0.52
C MET A 1 -9.22 9.39 -1.84
N GLN A 2 -8.74 10.62 -1.92
CA GLN A 2 -8.83 11.38 -3.17
C GLN A 2 -7.82 10.87 -4.22
N THR A 3 -8.11 11.06 -5.51
CA THR A 3 -7.25 10.56 -6.60
C THR A 3 -5.82 11.11 -6.52
N GLU A 4 -5.67 12.39 -6.17
CA GLU A 4 -4.37 13.04 -6.01
C GLU A 4 -3.57 12.47 -4.84
N GLU A 5 -4.25 12.15 -3.74
CA GLU A 5 -3.67 11.53 -2.55
C GLU A 5 -3.14 10.12 -2.86
N ILE A 6 -3.93 9.32 -3.58
CA ILE A 6 -3.51 7.99 -4.06
C ILE A 6 -2.29 8.12 -5.00
N ALA A 7 -2.30 9.08 -5.93
CA ALA A 7 -1.16 9.31 -6.82
C ALA A 7 0.11 9.69 -6.04
N ARG A 8 -0.01 10.52 -5.01
CA ARG A 8 1.10 10.92 -4.13
C ARG A 8 1.66 9.72 -3.35
N LEU A 9 0.80 8.88 -2.77
CA LEU A 9 1.20 7.66 -2.07
C LEU A 9 1.91 6.67 -3.01
N GLN A 10 1.38 6.47 -4.22
CA GLN A 10 2.01 5.58 -5.21
C GLN A 10 3.41 6.08 -5.58
N ARG A 11 3.55 7.37 -5.85
CA ARG A 11 4.85 7.98 -6.13
C ARG A 11 5.82 7.80 -4.96
N TYR A 12 5.35 8.04 -3.73
CA TYR A 12 6.15 7.85 -2.52
C TYR A 12 6.68 6.42 -2.40
N LEU A 13 5.82 5.38 -2.57
CA LEU A 13 6.27 3.98 -2.51
C LEU A 13 7.31 3.67 -3.60
N ARG A 14 7.07 4.12 -4.84
CA ARG A 14 8.00 3.90 -5.96
C ARG A 14 9.37 4.51 -5.69
N GLU A 15 9.41 5.74 -5.19
CA GLU A 15 10.65 6.44 -4.86
C GLU A 15 11.33 5.82 -3.62
N LYS A 16 10.57 5.52 -2.57
CA LYS A 16 11.07 4.97 -1.30
C LYS A 16 11.76 3.61 -1.46
N PHE A 17 11.19 2.74 -2.30
CA PHE A 17 11.69 1.38 -2.53
C PHE A 17 12.47 1.24 -3.85
N GLY A 18 12.59 2.31 -4.65
CA GLY A 18 13.24 2.26 -5.96
C GLY A 18 12.57 1.30 -6.94
N ASN A 19 11.26 1.05 -6.80
CA ASN A 19 10.54 0.04 -7.56
C ASN A 19 9.33 0.67 -8.29
N PRO A 20 9.37 0.80 -9.64
CA PRO A 20 8.31 1.43 -10.39
C PRO A 20 7.02 0.58 -10.48
N HIS A 21 7.06 -0.69 -10.08
CA HIS A 21 5.95 -1.62 -10.21
C HIS A 21 4.90 -1.49 -9.11
N PHE A 22 5.13 -0.66 -8.08
CA PHE A 22 4.07 -0.32 -7.14
C PHE A 22 2.90 0.34 -7.88
N ARG A 23 1.70 -0.17 -7.64
CA ARG A 23 0.43 0.36 -8.16
C ARG A 23 -0.58 0.44 -7.02
N LEU A 24 -1.26 1.57 -6.89
CA LEU A 24 -2.35 1.74 -5.95
C LEU A 24 -3.69 1.68 -6.68
N LYS A 25 -4.66 0.93 -6.13
CA LYS A 25 -6.02 0.82 -6.67
C LYS A 25 -7.04 1.25 -5.62
N ARG A 26 -7.93 2.16 -6.02
CA ARG A 26 -9.03 2.61 -5.16
C ARG A 26 -9.98 1.44 -4.92
N ARG A 27 -10.42 1.28 -3.68
CA ARG A 27 -11.46 0.33 -3.32
C ARG A 27 -12.81 0.92 -3.70
N SER A 28 -13.68 0.13 -4.33
CA SER A 28 -15.01 0.57 -4.74
C SER A 28 -15.96 0.80 -3.56
N THR A 29 -15.65 0.23 -2.40
CA THR A 29 -16.55 0.18 -1.24
C THR A 29 -16.20 1.15 -0.13
N THR A 30 -15.05 1.82 -0.17
CA THR A 30 -14.61 2.71 0.92
C THR A 30 -13.65 3.81 0.45
N ASP A 31 -13.68 4.92 1.17
CA ASP A 31 -12.80 6.07 0.99
C ASP A 31 -11.74 6.22 2.10
N ASP A 32 -11.63 5.28 3.02
CA ASP A 32 -10.60 5.28 4.07
C ASP A 32 -9.33 4.51 3.67
N SER A 33 -9.34 3.80 2.55
CA SER A 33 -8.25 2.88 2.21
C SER A 33 -8.04 2.70 0.71
N VAL A 34 -6.85 2.20 0.37
CA VAL A 34 -6.42 1.90 -1.00
C VAL A 34 -5.62 0.60 -1.02
N GLU A 35 -5.86 -0.23 -2.04
CA GLU A 35 -5.13 -1.48 -2.23
C GLU A 35 -3.76 -1.22 -2.83
N VAL A 36 -2.75 -1.93 -2.34
CA VAL A 36 -1.37 -1.89 -2.82
C VAL A 36 -1.09 -3.13 -3.63
N TYR A 37 -0.62 -2.92 -4.85
CA TYR A 37 -0.19 -3.97 -5.77
C TYR A 37 1.29 -3.81 -6.13
N LEU A 38 1.97 -4.94 -6.31
CA LEU A 38 3.26 -5.01 -6.99
C LEU A 38 3.07 -5.73 -8.32
N GLY A 39 3.05 -4.96 -9.42
CA GLY A 39 2.57 -5.47 -10.70
C GLY A 39 1.08 -5.83 -10.64
N ASP A 40 0.79 -7.13 -10.74
CA ASP A 40 -0.58 -7.68 -10.66
C ASP A 40 -0.87 -8.40 -9.35
N GLU A 41 0.12 -8.54 -8.47
CA GLU A 41 -0.04 -9.15 -7.15
C GLU A 41 -0.51 -8.14 -6.12
N PHE A 42 -1.56 -8.48 -5.36
CA PHE A 42 -2.00 -7.70 -4.20
C PHE A 42 -1.08 -8.00 -3.01
N ILE A 43 -0.52 -6.95 -2.41
CA ILE A 43 0.45 -7.10 -1.31
C ILE A 43 -0.01 -6.44 0.00
N GLY A 44 -1.13 -5.70 -0.01
CA GLY A 44 -1.63 -5.10 1.22
C GLY A 44 -2.55 -3.91 1.00
N VAL A 45 -2.84 -3.21 2.09
CA VAL A 45 -3.77 -2.08 2.11
C VAL A 45 -3.11 -0.90 2.82
N ILE A 46 -3.25 0.30 2.27
CA ILE A 46 -2.96 1.53 3.00
C ILE A 46 -4.27 2.09 3.53
N TYR A 47 -4.32 2.38 4.83
CA TYR A 47 -5.40 3.10 5.49
C TYR A 47 -4.99 4.56 5.69
N ARG A 48 -5.93 5.46 5.46
CA ARG A 48 -5.84 6.88 5.79
C ARG A 48 -6.34 7.03 7.21
N ASP A 49 -5.57 7.71 8.04
CA ASP A 49 -5.99 8.09 9.37
C ASP A 49 -5.78 9.60 9.56
N GLU A 50 -6.73 10.24 10.21
CA GLU A 50 -6.69 11.67 10.51
C GLU A 50 -7.11 11.84 11.96
N ASP A 51 -6.11 12.01 12.82
CA ASP A 51 -6.28 12.13 14.26
C ASP A 51 -5.70 13.46 14.74
N GLU A 52 -6.46 14.19 15.56
CA GLU A 52 -6.11 15.52 16.08
C GLU A 52 -5.60 16.54 15.01
N GLY A 53 -6.00 16.38 13.75
CA GLY A 53 -5.56 17.22 12.63
C GLY A 53 -4.24 16.79 11.97
N GLU A 54 -3.65 15.68 12.42
CA GLU A 54 -2.50 15.04 11.80
C GLU A 54 -2.96 13.94 10.83
N LEU A 55 -2.63 14.13 9.55
CA LEU A 55 -2.90 13.15 8.51
C LEU A 55 -1.76 12.13 8.44
N SER A 56 -2.08 10.86 8.68
CA SER A 56 -1.14 9.75 8.61
C SER A 56 -1.67 8.62 7.71
N TYR A 57 -0.77 7.70 7.35
CA TYR A 57 -1.09 6.56 6.50
C TYR A 57 -0.46 5.29 7.06
N ALA A 58 -1.27 4.26 7.28
CA ALA A 58 -0.83 2.96 7.77
C ALA A 58 -0.81 1.95 6.62
N PHE A 59 0.38 1.48 6.23
CA PHE A 59 0.51 0.37 5.28
C PHE A 59 0.50 -0.98 6.03
N GLN A 60 -0.50 -1.80 5.74
CA GLN A 60 -0.63 -3.15 6.28
C GLN A 60 -0.40 -4.18 5.17
N MET A 61 0.64 -4.99 5.34
CA MET A 61 0.96 -6.15 4.50
C MET A 61 0.93 -7.39 5.38
N ALA A 62 0.10 -8.36 5.02
CA ALA A 62 0.13 -9.67 5.65
C ALA A 62 1.27 -10.47 5.00
N ILE A 63 2.10 -11.10 5.83
CA ILE A 63 3.11 -12.06 5.40
C ILE A 63 2.73 -13.39 6.02
N LEU A 64 2.43 -14.39 5.19
CA LEU A 64 2.07 -15.73 5.63
C LEU A 64 3.28 -16.66 5.55
N ASP A 65 3.25 -17.74 6.31
CA ASP A 65 4.32 -18.76 6.29
C ASP A 65 4.59 -19.29 4.87
N ILE A 66 3.54 -19.45 4.07
CA ILE A 66 3.62 -19.89 2.67
C ILE A 66 4.33 -18.91 1.74
N ASP A 67 4.43 -17.63 2.12
CA ASP A 67 5.10 -16.58 1.35
C ASP A 67 6.61 -16.51 1.65
N LEU A 68 7.04 -17.13 2.75
CA LEU A 68 8.41 -17.09 3.19
C LEU A 68 9.29 -18.07 2.40
N PRO A 69 10.47 -17.64 1.91
CA PRO A 69 11.40 -18.56 1.29
C PRO A 69 11.91 -19.57 2.31
N GLN A 70 12.18 -20.80 1.87
CA GLN A 70 12.89 -21.76 2.71
C GLN A 70 14.29 -21.21 3.02
N THR A 71 14.58 -20.97 4.29
CA THR A 71 15.94 -20.66 4.73
C THR A 71 16.74 -21.95 4.67
N GLY A 72 17.43 -22.17 3.56
CA GLY A 72 18.39 -23.26 3.44
C GLY A 72 19.46 -23.15 4.54
N SER A 73 19.83 -24.28 5.13
CA SER A 73 20.96 -24.40 6.06
C SER A 73 22.30 -24.26 5.33
#